data_AF-A0A7D9JY82-F1
#
_entry.id   AF-A0A7D9JY82-F1
#
_cell.length_a   1.000
_cell.length_b   1.000
_cell.length_c   1.000
_cell.angle_alpha   90.00
_cell.angle_beta   90.00
_cell.angle_gamma   90.00
#
_symmetry.space_group_name_H-M   'P 1'
#
loop_
_entity.id
_entity.type
_entity.pdbx_description
1 polymer ?
#
loop_
_entity_poly.entity_id
_entity_poly.type
_entity_poly.pdbx_seq_one_letter_code
_entity_poly.pdbx_strand_id
1 'polypeptide(L)'
;ICSKISSIKNGKVFGEDRLHIEGDKISFTCNPNYLLDGEEVIRCTSTGQWNASEPVCKLQVHTPSTTISTTSTTAQATTQVQIPSTTISTTSATTETTTQ
;
A
#
# COMPACT_ATOMS: atom_id res chain seq x y z
N ILE A 1 17.23 21.46 -4.65
CA ILE A 1 17.80 20.54 -3.64
C ILE A 1 16.93 20.66 -2.41
N CYS A 2 16.48 19.55 -1.83
CA CYS A 2 15.62 19.55 -0.65
C CYS A 2 16.40 19.65 0.65
N SER A 3 15.73 20.11 1.71
CA SER A 3 16.28 20.17 3.06
C SER A 3 16.72 18.78 3.53
N LYS A 4 17.91 18.68 4.12
CA LYS A 4 18.37 17.45 4.75
C LYS A 4 17.58 17.19 6.03
N ILE A 5 17.02 16.00 6.16
CA ILE A 5 16.30 15.55 7.35
C ILE A 5 17.23 14.59 8.08
N SER A 6 17.72 14.99 9.25
CA SER A 6 18.78 14.29 9.98
C SER A 6 18.30 13.46 11.17
N SER A 7 17.00 13.49 11.50
CA SER A 7 16.37 12.66 12.54
C SER A 7 14.89 13.02 12.67
N ILE A 8 14.06 12.03 13.03
CA ILE A 8 12.68 12.25 13.47
C ILE A 8 12.53 11.82 14.93
N LYS A 9 11.56 12.41 15.65
CA LYS A 9 11.34 12.08 17.06
C LYS A 9 10.78 10.67 17.18
N ASN A 10 11.37 9.86 18.06
CA ASN A 10 11.00 8.45 18.31
C ASN A 10 11.07 7.54 17.06
N GLY A 11 11.93 7.87 16.11
CA GLY A 11 12.12 7.07 14.89
C GLY A 11 13.50 7.25 14.27
N LYS A 12 13.62 6.76 13.04
CA LYS A 12 14.83 6.73 12.22
C LYS A 12 14.48 7.16 10.79
N VAL A 13 15.42 7.83 10.15
CA VAL A 13 15.34 8.26 8.75
C VAL A 13 16.31 7.42 7.94
N PHE A 14 15.87 6.91 6.79
CA PHE A 14 16.71 6.18 5.86
C PHE A 14 16.97 7.06 4.64
N GLY A 15 18.26 7.28 4.34
CA GLY A 15 18.71 8.11 3.22
C GLY A 15 19.22 9.49 3.62
N GLU A 16 19.34 9.81 4.90
CA GLU A 16 19.81 11.12 5.43
C GLU A 16 21.28 11.48 5.07
N ASP A 17 22.04 10.52 4.56
CA ASP A 17 23.49 10.62 4.38
C ASP A 17 23.92 11.39 3.11
N ARG A 18 22.98 11.95 2.34
CA ARG A 18 23.26 12.61 1.05
C ARG A 18 22.43 13.86 0.82
N LEU A 19 22.85 14.68 -0.15
CA LEU A 19 22.04 15.79 -0.66
C LEU A 19 20.89 15.22 -1.48
N HIS A 20 19.67 15.69 -1.20
CA HIS A 20 18.47 15.23 -1.90
C HIS A 20 18.15 16.13 -3.09
N ILE A 21 18.18 15.56 -4.29
CA ILE A 21 17.79 16.23 -5.53
C ILE A 21 16.38 15.83 -5.94
N GLU A 22 15.82 16.53 -6.93
CA GLU A 22 14.52 16.20 -7.48
C GLU A 22 14.46 14.70 -7.84
N GLY A 23 13.41 14.05 -7.34
CA GLY A 23 13.18 12.64 -7.61
C GLY A 23 13.59 11.71 -6.48
N ASP A 24 14.53 12.13 -5.62
CA ASP A 24 15.01 11.35 -4.49
C ASP A 24 13.91 11.09 -3.47
N LYS A 25 14.02 9.95 -2.80
CA LYS A 25 13.07 9.50 -1.79
C LYS A 25 13.82 9.13 -0.51
N ILE A 26 13.20 9.43 0.61
CA ILE A 26 13.64 8.96 1.92
C ILE A 26 12.49 8.25 2.61
N SER A 27 12.82 7.28 3.44
CA SER A 27 11.84 6.52 4.21
C SER A 27 12.04 6.71 5.70
N PHE A 28 10.94 6.62 6.44
CA PHE A 28 10.90 6.79 7.88
C PHE A 28 10.48 5.51 8.56
N THR A 29 11.01 5.25 9.75
CA THR A 29 10.59 4.13 10.57
C THR A 29 10.55 4.53 12.03
N CYS A 30 9.49 4.15 12.72
CA CYS A 30 9.34 4.42 14.13
C CYS A 30 9.97 3.35 15.01
N ASN A 31 10.36 3.74 16.22
CA ASN A 31 10.79 2.81 17.25
C ASN A 31 9.64 1.86 17.64
N PRO A 32 9.92 0.68 18.20
CA PRO A 32 8.89 -0.24 18.67
C PRO A 32 7.94 0.44 19.67
N ASN A 33 6.64 0.14 19.57
CA ASN A 33 5.52 0.77 20.28
C ASN A 33 5.16 2.19 19.80
N TYR A 34 5.70 2.64 18.67
CA TYR A 34 5.30 3.90 18.04
C TYR A 34 4.75 3.63 16.64
N LEU A 35 3.68 4.35 16.29
CA LEU A 35 3.09 4.35 14.96
C LEU A 35 3.47 5.65 14.23
N LEU A 36 3.79 5.52 12.95
CA LEU A 36 4.10 6.67 12.10
C LEU A 36 2.81 7.43 11.77
N ASP A 37 2.79 8.72 12.10
CA ASP A 37 1.72 9.65 11.78
C ASP A 37 2.18 10.56 10.64
N GLY A 38 1.71 10.27 9.43
CA GLY A 38 2.13 10.95 8.20
C GLY A 38 2.54 9.96 7.10
N GLU A 39 3.31 10.44 6.13
CA GLU A 39 3.84 9.64 5.03
C GLU A 39 5.11 8.89 5.46
N GLU A 40 5.16 7.58 5.21
CA GLU A 40 6.34 6.75 5.43
C GLU A 40 7.48 7.06 4.47
N VAL A 41 7.15 7.57 3.28
CA VAL A 41 8.10 7.89 2.23
C VAL A 41 7.77 9.24 1.65
N ILE A 42 8.74 10.14 1.67
CA ILE A 42 8.61 11.45 1.04
C ILE A 42 9.62 11.59 -0.10
N ARG A 43 9.24 12.39 -1.10
CA ARG A 43 9.99 12.62 -2.32
C ARG A 43 10.35 14.09 -2.47
N CYS A 44 11.59 14.34 -2.88
CA CYS A 44 12.05 15.67 -3.21
C CYS A 44 11.45 16.12 -4.54
N THR A 45 10.76 17.25 -4.53
CA THR A 45 10.11 17.83 -5.72
C THR A 45 11.06 18.76 -6.47
N SER A 46 10.70 19.11 -7.70
CA SER A 46 11.45 20.07 -8.54
C SER A 46 11.57 21.46 -7.91
N THR A 47 10.67 21.81 -7.00
CA THR A 47 10.70 23.09 -6.26
C THR A 47 11.74 23.11 -5.15
N GLY A 48 12.42 21.98 -4.89
CA GLY A 48 13.35 21.85 -3.77
C GLY A 48 12.65 21.69 -2.42
N GLN A 49 11.38 21.30 -2.42
CA GLN A 49 10.62 20.96 -1.21
C GLN A 49 10.22 19.49 -1.21
N TRP A 50 10.05 18.92 -0.02
CA TRP A 50 9.47 17.59 0.13
C TRP A 50 7.98 17.61 -0.23
N ASN A 51 7.49 16.55 -0.88
CA ASN A 51 6.08 16.43 -1.24
C ASN A 51 5.13 16.32 -0.04
N ALA A 52 5.65 15.94 1.12
CA ALA A 52 4.94 15.88 2.38
C ALA A 52 5.86 16.33 3.53
N SER A 53 5.24 16.69 4.65
CA SER A 53 5.96 17.09 5.86
C SER A 53 6.59 15.90 6.57
N GLU A 54 7.59 16.19 7.42
CA GLU A 54 8.24 15.19 8.27
C GLU A 54 7.21 14.48 9.16
N PRO A 55 7.12 13.14 9.10
CA PRO A 55 6.16 12.40 9.91
C PRO A 55 6.60 12.34 11.38
N VAL A 56 5.63 12.12 12.26
CA VAL A 56 5.87 12.03 13.71
C VAL A 56 5.55 10.64 14.20
N CYS A 57 6.44 10.05 15.00
CA CYS A 57 6.17 8.77 15.65
C CYS A 57 5.37 9.00 16.93
N LYS A 58 4.08 8.64 16.91
CA LYS A 58 3.17 8.71 18.06
C LYS A 58 3.16 7.40 18.81
N LEU A 59 3.11 7.45 20.14
CA LEU A 59 3.05 6.23 20.95
C LEU A 59 1.78 5.46 20.60
N GLN A 60 1.93 4.21 20.20
CA GLN A 60 0.83 3.29 19.98
C GLN A 60 0.33 2.86 21.36
N VAL A 61 -0.54 3.70 21.94
CA VAL A 61 -1.19 3.33 23.19
C VAL A 61 -2.18 2.22 22.84
N HIS A 62 -1.85 0.98 23.20
CA HIS A 62 -2.82 -0.09 23.36
C HIS A 62 -3.72 0.27 24.55
N THR A 63 -4.51 1.34 24.39
CA THR A 63 -5.73 1.45 25.17
C THR A 63 -6.73 0.49 24.53
N PRO A 64 -7.49 -0.30 25.30
CA PRO A 64 -8.72 -0.90 24.80
C PRO A 64 -9.77 0.21 24.58
N SER A 65 -9.43 1.25 23.83
CA SER A 65 -10.36 2.28 23.41
C SER A 65 -11.09 1.77 22.19
N THR A 66 -12.30 1.31 22.47
CA THR A 66 -13.44 1.22 21.58
C THR A 66 -13.63 2.53 20.81
N THR A 67 -12.86 2.73 19.75
CA THR A 67 -13.23 3.56 18.61
C THR A 67 -12.77 2.82 17.38
N ILE A 68 -13.64 1.93 16.90
CA ILE A 68 -13.58 1.44 15.54
C ILE A 68 -13.42 2.69 14.67
N SER A 69 -12.37 2.74 13.85
CA SER A 69 -12.32 3.65 12.71
C SER A 69 -13.42 3.23 11.72
N THR A 70 -14.68 3.45 12.08
CA THR A 70 -15.79 3.62 11.14
C THR A 70 -15.53 4.96 10.47
N THR A 71 -15.24 5.13 9.19
CA THR A 71 -15.49 4.36 7.96
C THR A 71 -14.64 5.06 6.87
N SER A 72 -14.07 4.36 5.89
CA SER A 72 -14.64 4.31 4.53
C SER A 72 -13.98 3.19 3.72
N THR A 73 -14.28 1.93 4.01
CA THR A 73 -14.20 0.90 2.97
C THR A 73 -15.43 1.13 2.09
N THR A 74 -15.27 1.88 0.99
CA THR A 74 -16.24 1.77 -0.11
C THR A 74 -16.11 0.34 -0.62
N ALA A 75 -17.04 -0.51 -0.18
CA ALA A 75 -17.26 -1.79 -0.80
C ALA A 75 -17.53 -1.55 -2.29
N GLN A 76 -16.60 -1.97 -3.15
CA GLN A 76 -16.99 -2.34 -4.51
C GLN A 76 -17.58 -3.74 -4.43
N ALA A 77 -18.86 -3.78 -4.03
CA ALA A 77 -19.72 -4.92 -4.26
C ALA A 77 -20.33 -4.77 -5.66
N THR A 78 -19.68 -5.33 -6.67
CA THR A 78 -20.37 -5.72 -7.90
C THR A 78 -20.50 -7.23 -7.88
N THR A 79 -21.64 -7.68 -7.35
CA THR A 79 -22.10 -9.06 -7.42
C THR A 79 -22.29 -9.43 -8.89
N GLN A 80 -21.30 -10.07 -9.52
CA GLN A 80 -21.54 -10.81 -10.75
C GLN A 80 -22.00 -12.21 -10.35
N VAL A 81 -23.29 -12.48 -10.49
CA VAL A 81 -23.85 -13.83 -10.42
C VAL A 81 -23.28 -14.61 -11.61
N GLN A 82 -22.12 -15.26 -11.44
CA GLN A 82 -21.62 -16.20 -12.43
C GLN A 82 -22.39 -17.50 -12.25
N ILE A 83 -23.45 -17.66 -13.06
CA ILE A 83 -24.13 -18.92 -13.25
C ILE A 83 -23.06 -19.91 -13.77
N PRO A 84 -22.87 -21.09 -13.17
CA PRO A 84 -22.02 -22.11 -13.76
C PRO A 84 -22.72 -22.57 -15.05
N SER A 85 -22.19 -22.16 -16.20
CA SER A 85 -22.58 -22.72 -17.49
C SER A 85 -22.24 -24.21 -17.47
N THR A 86 -23.23 -25.03 -17.15
CA THR A 86 -23.21 -26.47 -17.37
C THR A 86 -23.25 -26.74 -18.86
N THR A 87 -22.12 -26.52 -19.54
CA THR A 87 -21.91 -27.17 -20.84
C THR A 87 -21.48 -28.60 -20.52
N ILE A 88 -22.47 -29.50 -20.49
CA ILE A 88 -22.23 -30.93 -20.57
C ILE A 88 -21.43 -31.15 -21.84
N SER A 89 -20.14 -31.48 -21.71
CA SER A 89 -19.37 -32.05 -22.81
C SER A 89 -19.94 -33.44 -23.07
N THR A 90 -21.00 -33.52 -23.86
CA THR A 90 -21.49 -34.78 -24.42
C THR A 90 -20.44 -35.28 -25.39
N THR A 91 -19.52 -36.11 -24.89
CA THR A 91 -18.82 -37.08 -25.71
C THR A 91 -19.85 -38.04 -26.27
N SER A 92 -20.23 -37.84 -27.52
CA SER A 92 -20.84 -38.87 -28.35
C SER A 92 -19.80 -39.26 -29.41
N ALA A 93 -18.86 -40.11 -29.02
CA ALA A 93 -18.10 -40.90 -29.97
C ALA A 93 -19.01 -42.03 -30.44
N THR A 94 -19.49 -41.98 -31.69
CA THR A 94 -19.83 -43.17 -32.48
C THR A 94 -20.19 -42.77 -33.90
N THR A 95 -19.26 -42.99 -34.84
CA THR A 95 -19.60 -43.60 -36.14
C THR A 95 -18.34 -44.27 -36.68
N GLU A 96 -18.27 -45.60 -36.52
CA GLU A 96 -17.55 -46.45 -37.47
C GLU A 96 -18.25 -46.29 -38.82
N THR A 97 -17.54 -45.80 -39.83
CA THR A 97 -17.96 -45.92 -41.23
C THR A 97 -16.80 -46.53 -42.01
N THR A 98 -16.87 -47.85 -42.15
CA THR A 98 -16.25 -48.67 -43.21
C THR A 98 -16.40 -47.99 -44.57
N THR A 99 -15.35 -47.94 -45.41
CA THR A 99 -15.46 -48.06 -46.89
C THR A 99 -14.10 -48.38 -47.53
N GLN A 100 -14.07 -49.55 -48.18
CA GLN A 100 -13.28 -50.07 -49.32
C GLN A 100 -11.81 -49.66 -49.51
#